data_AF-A0A8T4EU18-F1
#
_entry.id   AF-A0A8T4EU18-F1
#
_cell.length_a   1.000
_cell.length_b   1.000
_cell.length_c   1.000
_cell.angle_alpha   90.00
_cell.angle_beta   90.00
_cell.angle_gamma   90.00
#
_symmetry.space_group_name_H-M   'P 1'
#
loop_
_entity.id
_entity.type
_entity.pdbx_description
1 polymer ?
#
loop_
_entity_poly.entity_id
_entity_poly.type
_entity_poly.pdbx_seq_one_letter_code
_entity_poly.pdbx_strand_id
1 'polypeptide(L)'
;MAKEHYKNVENKYFLYIAAIVLVVEAVAFLALMANNGPLLGQALSSGNLRGGAASTQAQYAYQSMQAGCVDSDNGAYYRTAGYVTYNNGKFYDNCVGSSLNEKYCDYNNNGELVLKTVNYRCKWGCQDGACVLI
;
A
#
# COMPACT_ATOMS: atom_id res chain seq x y z
N MET A 1 2.16 -53.63 37.19
CA MET A 1 2.97 -52.39 37.36
C MET A 1 3.19 -51.59 36.06
N ALA A 2 2.47 -51.83 34.95
CA ALA A 2 2.73 -51.13 33.67
C ALA A 2 1.78 -49.95 33.35
N LYS A 3 0.70 -49.73 34.11
CA LYS A 3 -0.32 -48.71 33.79
C LYS A 3 0.01 -47.29 34.27
N GLU A 4 0.87 -47.13 35.28
CA GLU A 4 1.27 -45.79 35.76
C GLU A 4 2.39 -45.17 34.92
N HIS A 5 3.19 -45.97 34.22
CA HIS A 5 4.28 -45.47 33.39
C HIS A 5 3.80 -44.80 32.10
N TYR A 6 2.64 -45.19 31.56
CA TYR A 6 2.14 -44.72 30.26
C TYR A 6 1.56 -43.29 30.31
N LYS A 7 0.87 -42.93 31.39
CA LYS A 7 0.32 -41.57 31.60
C LYS A 7 1.40 -40.49 31.72
N ASN A 8 2.60 -40.86 32.14
CA ASN A 8 3.70 -39.91 32.37
C ASN A 8 4.49 -39.59 31.08
N VAL A 9 4.35 -40.41 30.03
CA VAL A 9 5.03 -40.20 28.74
C VAL A 9 4.21 -39.26 27.86
N GLU A 10 2.89 -39.45 27.78
CA GLU A 10 1.97 -38.58 27.02
C GLU A 10 2.02 -37.12 27.50
N ASN A 11 2.18 -36.91 28.81
CA ASN A 11 2.25 -35.57 29.40
C ASN A 11 3.56 -34.84 29.04
N LYS A 12 4.68 -35.57 28.87
CA LYS A 12 5.97 -34.97 28.47
C LYS A 12 5.97 -34.52 27.01
N TYR A 13 5.37 -35.32 26.12
CA TYR A 13 5.22 -34.93 24.72
C TYR A 13 4.26 -33.75 24.56
N PHE A 14 3.18 -33.71 25.33
CA PHE A 14 2.26 -32.57 25.33
C PHE A 14 2.95 -31.27 25.79
N LEU A 15 3.72 -31.33 26.88
CA LEU A 15 4.50 -30.17 27.37
C LEU A 15 5.58 -29.73 26.37
N TYR A 16 6.22 -30.67 25.68
CA TYR A 16 7.24 -30.37 24.68
C TYR A 16 6.64 -29.71 23.43
N ILE A 17 5.50 -30.19 22.94
CA ILE A 17 4.79 -29.59 21.81
C ILE A 17 4.29 -28.18 22.18
N ALA A 18 3.72 -28.00 23.37
CA ALA A 18 3.28 -26.68 23.84
C ALA A 18 4.45 -25.68 23.92
N ALA A 19 5.62 -26.11 24.39
CA ALA A 19 6.82 -25.28 24.43
C ALA A 19 7.30 -24.89 23.02
N ILE A 20 7.24 -25.80 22.04
CA ILE A 20 7.61 -25.51 20.65
C ILE A 20 6.65 -24.48 20.03
N VAL A 21 5.33 -24.64 20.23
CA VAL A 21 4.33 -23.70 19.69
C VAL A 21 4.58 -22.27 20.22
N LEU A 22 4.84 -22.13 21.53
CA LEU A 22 5.15 -20.84 22.14
C LEU A 22 6.44 -20.21 21.58
N VAL A 23 7.47 -21.01 21.32
CA VAL A 23 8.73 -20.51 20.71
C VAL A 23 8.49 -20.08 19.26
N VAL A 24 7.72 -20.83 18.48
CA VAL A 24 7.40 -20.49 17.09
C VAL A 24 6.61 -19.18 17.00
N GLU A 25 5.60 -19.00 17.86
CA GLU A 25 4.83 -17.76 17.93
C GLU A 25 5.71 -16.57 18.33
N ALA A 26 6.56 -16.72 19.35
CA ALA A 26 7.46 -15.65 19.80
C ALA A 26 8.45 -15.23 18.70
N VAL A 27 9.01 -16.20 17.94
CA VAL A 27 9.93 -15.92 16.83
C VAL A 27 9.21 -15.21 15.67
N ALA A 28 7.96 -15.58 15.37
CA ALA A 28 7.14 -14.90 14.36
C ALA A 28 6.86 -13.44 14.74
N PHE A 29 6.56 -13.16 16.01
CA PHE A 29 6.37 -11.79 16.52
C PHE A 29 7.66 -10.96 16.45
N LEU A 30 8.81 -11.54 16.81
CA LEU A 30 10.11 -10.87 16.68
C LEU A 30 10.47 -10.56 15.21
N ALA A 31 10.16 -11.47 14.29
CA ALA A 31 10.37 -11.23 12.86
C ALA A 31 9.47 -10.11 12.32
N LEU A 32 8.23 -9.99 12.83
CA LEU A 32 7.33 -8.89 12.47
C LEU A 32 7.83 -7.54 13.01
N MET A 33 8.41 -7.53 14.22
CA MET A 33 8.99 -6.33 14.83
C MET A 33 10.32 -5.92 14.16
N ALA A 34 11.09 -6.87 13.63
CA ALA A 34 12.34 -6.59 12.94
C ALA A 34 12.15 -6.00 11.53
N ASN A 35 11.05 -6.35 10.85
CA ASN A 35 10.74 -5.85 9.52
C ASN A 35 9.87 -4.58 9.52
N ASN A 36 9.18 -4.30 10.63
CA ASN A 36 8.49 -3.04 10.87
C ASN A 36 9.38 -2.14 11.74
N GLY A 37 10.51 -1.71 11.19
CA GLY A 37 11.27 -0.61 11.78
C GLY A 37 10.35 0.58 12.04
N PRO A 38 10.60 1.40 13.07
CA PRO A 38 9.75 2.55 13.35
C PRO A 38 9.69 3.40 12.09
N LEU A 39 8.49 3.54 11.53
CA LEU A 39 8.12 4.73 10.75
C LEU A 39 8.21 5.89 11.73
N LEU A 40 9.45 6.32 11.98
CA LEU A 40 9.74 7.59 12.59
C LEU A 40 9.21 8.60 11.58
N GLY A 41 7.97 9.01 11.82
CA GLY A 41 7.40 10.20 11.24
C GLY A 41 8.30 11.36 11.63
N GLN A 42 9.30 11.63 10.80
CA GLN A 42 9.82 12.98 10.70
C GLN A 42 8.82 13.74 9.85
N ALA A 43 7.90 14.37 10.55
CA ALA A 43 7.37 15.64 10.13
C ALA A 43 8.57 16.55 9.81
N LEU A 44 9.02 16.59 8.56
CA LEU A 44 9.66 17.79 8.05
C LEU A 44 8.53 18.76 7.71
N SER A 45 8.08 19.37 8.80
CA SER A 45 7.55 20.72 8.85
C SER A 45 8.12 21.56 7.71
N SER A 46 7.23 22.19 6.96
CA SER A 46 7.52 23.32 6.10
C SER A 46 8.45 24.30 6.84
N GLY A 47 9.74 24.27 6.52
CA GLY A 47 10.75 24.93 7.33
C GLY A 47 12.07 25.03 6.59
N ASN A 48 12.13 25.99 5.66
CA ASN A 48 13.36 26.72 5.33
C ASN A 48 14.56 25.87 4.85
N LEU A 49 14.55 25.47 3.57
CA LEU A 49 15.74 25.00 2.88
C LEU A 49 16.68 26.18 2.57
N ARG A 50 17.54 26.53 3.52
CA ARG A 50 18.79 27.24 3.24
C ARG A 50 19.96 26.33 3.58
N GLY A 51 20.62 25.84 2.53
CA GLY A 51 22.03 25.47 2.55
C GLY A 51 22.38 24.13 3.17
N GLY A 52 22.35 23.07 2.37
CA GLY A 52 22.99 21.81 2.72
C GLY A 52 22.90 20.85 1.55
N ALA A 53 24.02 20.64 0.85
CA ALA A 53 24.16 19.67 -0.23
C ALA A 53 24.00 18.24 0.31
N ALA A 54 22.76 17.82 0.54
CA ALA A 54 22.39 16.44 0.81
C ALA A 54 22.26 15.72 -0.54
N SER A 55 23.31 14.98 -0.90
CA SER A 55 23.33 13.86 -1.87
C SER A 55 22.32 13.95 -3.01
N THR A 56 22.77 14.50 -4.14
CA THR A 56 22.03 14.49 -5.41
C THR A 56 21.49 13.10 -5.78
N GLN A 57 22.17 12.01 -5.41
CA GLN A 57 21.72 10.63 -5.66
C GLN A 57 20.52 10.18 -4.82
N ALA A 58 20.42 10.53 -3.53
CA ALA A 58 19.26 10.15 -2.72
C ALA A 58 18.02 10.96 -3.11
N GLN A 59 18.22 12.20 -3.57
CA GLN A 59 17.16 13.05 -4.09
C GLN A 59 16.64 12.53 -5.43
N TYR A 60 17.52 12.08 -6.34
CA TYR A 60 17.09 11.39 -7.57
C TYR A 60 16.46 10.02 -7.32
N ALA A 61 16.90 9.27 -6.31
CA ALA A 61 16.28 7.99 -5.94
C ALA A 61 14.88 8.16 -5.34
N TYR A 62 14.67 9.20 -4.52
CA TYR A 62 13.34 9.60 -4.07
C TYR A 62 12.48 10.10 -5.24
N GLN A 63 13.07 10.86 -6.16
CA GLN A 63 12.38 11.35 -7.35
C GLN A 63 12.10 10.25 -8.38
N SER A 64 12.89 9.18 -8.43
CA SER A 64 12.63 7.99 -9.24
C SER A 64 11.61 7.07 -8.58
N MET A 65 11.53 7.06 -7.23
CA MET A 65 10.47 6.38 -6.49
C MET A 65 9.15 7.16 -6.53
N GLN A 66 9.22 8.50 -6.60
CA GLN A 66 8.11 9.43 -6.88
C GLN A 66 7.81 9.59 -8.38
N ALA A 67 8.67 9.10 -9.28
CA ALA A 67 8.33 8.89 -10.68
C ALA A 67 7.39 7.69 -10.87
N GLY A 68 6.92 7.10 -9.76
CA GLY A 68 5.77 6.21 -9.75
C GLY A 68 4.47 6.95 -10.01
N CYS A 69 3.46 6.18 -10.36
CA CYS A 69 2.09 6.64 -10.43
C CYS A 69 1.48 6.63 -9.00
N VAL A 70 0.92 7.74 -8.54
CA VAL A 70 0.19 7.81 -7.27
C VAL A 70 -1.27 8.13 -7.55
N ASP A 71 -2.16 7.29 -7.03
CA ASP A 71 -3.60 7.40 -7.23
C ASP A 71 -4.29 7.86 -5.95
N SER A 72 -5.19 8.84 -6.03
CA SER A 72 -5.84 9.42 -4.86
C SER A 72 -6.99 8.57 -4.31
N ASP A 73 -7.57 7.71 -5.14
CA ASP A 73 -8.68 6.81 -4.77
C ASP A 73 -8.32 5.32 -4.86
N ASN A 74 -7.06 5.01 -5.21
CA ASN A 74 -6.48 3.67 -5.28
C ASN A 74 -7.02 2.75 -6.39
N GLY A 75 -7.43 3.30 -7.53
CA GLY A 75 -7.74 2.52 -8.72
C GLY A 75 -8.84 3.14 -9.58
N ALA A 76 -9.56 2.30 -10.32
CA ALA A 76 -10.67 2.78 -11.14
C ALA A 76 -11.99 2.81 -10.34
N TYR A 77 -12.15 3.79 -9.44
CA TYR A 77 -13.34 4.00 -8.62
C TYR A 77 -14.30 5.06 -9.18
N TYR A 78 -15.17 4.63 -10.08
CA TYR A 78 -16.09 5.52 -10.82
C TYR A 78 -17.08 6.36 -10.01
N ARG A 79 -17.19 6.20 -8.69
CA ARG A 79 -18.11 6.95 -7.81
C ARG A 79 -17.39 7.95 -6.91
N THR A 80 -16.07 7.98 -6.96
CA THR A 80 -15.23 8.88 -6.18
C THR A 80 -14.50 9.75 -7.18
N ALA A 81 -14.50 11.06 -6.97
CA ALA A 81 -13.68 11.94 -7.80
C ALA A 81 -12.24 11.87 -7.30
N GLY A 82 -11.31 11.62 -8.20
CA GLY A 82 -9.91 11.44 -7.90
C GLY A 82 -8.96 12.17 -8.84
N TYR A 83 -7.68 11.88 -8.64
CA TYR A 83 -6.59 12.30 -9.47
C TYR A 83 -5.42 11.34 -9.35
N VAL A 84 -4.62 11.32 -10.41
CA VAL A 84 -3.33 10.64 -10.47
C VAL A 84 -2.20 11.66 -10.52
N THR A 85 -1.16 11.44 -9.73
CA THR A 85 0.14 12.08 -9.91
C THR A 85 1.06 11.13 -10.66
N TYR A 86 1.57 11.55 -11.82
CA TYR A 86 2.46 10.74 -12.66
C TYR A 86 3.47 11.63 -13.38
N ASN A 87 4.77 11.29 -13.33
CA ASN A 87 5.86 12.06 -13.96
C ASN A 87 5.80 13.58 -13.68
N ASN A 88 5.59 13.96 -12.41
CA ASN A 88 5.40 15.35 -11.94
C ASN A 88 4.15 16.07 -12.48
N GLY A 89 3.30 15.39 -13.26
CA GLY A 89 2.00 15.88 -13.68
C GLY A 89 0.90 15.43 -12.73
N LYS A 90 -0.18 16.22 -12.65
CA LYS A 90 -1.41 15.87 -11.92
C LYS A 90 -2.58 15.79 -12.90
N PHE A 91 -3.26 14.66 -12.93
CA PHE A 91 -4.32 14.33 -13.88
C PHE A 91 -5.59 14.02 -13.10
N TYR A 92 -6.62 14.84 -13.26
CA TYR A 92 -7.89 14.66 -12.56
C TYR A 92 -8.85 13.81 -13.40
N ASP A 93 -9.74 13.11 -12.70
CA ASP A 93 -10.90 12.52 -13.34
C ASP A 93 -11.81 13.61 -13.87
N ASN A 94 -12.42 13.34 -15.02
CA ASN A 94 -13.23 14.36 -15.66
C ASN A 94 -14.43 13.78 -16.39
N CYS A 95 -15.55 14.48 -16.32
CA CYS A 95 -16.76 14.12 -17.05
C CYS A 95 -16.74 14.70 -18.47
N VAL A 96 -17.18 13.90 -19.43
CA VAL A 96 -17.48 14.31 -20.81
C VAL A 96 -18.89 13.81 -21.14
N GLY A 97 -19.87 14.70 -21.02
CA GLY A 97 -21.28 14.32 -21.07
C GLY A 97 -21.63 13.36 -19.93
N SER A 98 -22.21 12.19 -20.25
CA SER A 98 -22.51 11.13 -19.28
C SER A 98 -21.39 10.10 -19.12
N SER A 99 -20.21 10.34 -19.69
CA SER A 99 -19.05 9.46 -19.53
C SER A 99 -18.03 10.07 -18.58
N LEU A 100 -17.44 9.23 -17.75
CA LEU A 100 -16.29 9.53 -16.89
C LEU A 100 -15.01 9.11 -17.61
N ASN A 101 -14.07 10.03 -17.73
CA ASN A 101 -12.67 9.72 -18.01
C ASN A 101 -11.96 9.52 -16.69
N GLU A 102 -11.85 8.27 -16.27
CA GLU A 102 -11.15 7.85 -15.06
C GLU A 102 -9.65 7.81 -15.32
N LYS A 103 -8.87 8.35 -14.40
CA LYS A 103 -7.41 8.28 -14.34
C LYS A 103 -7.03 7.42 -13.15
N TYR A 104 -6.24 6.39 -13.38
CA TYR A 104 -5.84 5.48 -12.32
C TYR A 104 -4.43 4.95 -12.56
N CYS A 105 -3.81 4.41 -11.50
CA CYS A 105 -2.51 3.77 -11.59
C CYS A 105 -2.64 2.26 -11.74
N ASP A 106 -1.92 1.68 -12.70
CA ASP A 106 -1.89 0.23 -12.92
C ASP A 106 -0.56 -0.24 -13.50
N TYR A 107 -0.26 -1.53 -13.34
CA TYR A 107 0.96 -2.12 -13.85
C TYR A 107 0.91 -2.31 -15.37
N ASN A 108 1.99 -1.93 -16.05
CA ASN A 108 2.21 -2.29 -17.45
C ASN A 108 2.79 -3.73 -17.57
N ASN A 109 3.00 -4.19 -18.80
CA ASN A 109 3.56 -5.53 -19.07
C ASN A 109 4.99 -5.72 -18.55
N ASN A 110 5.69 -4.64 -18.20
CA ASN A 110 7.05 -4.67 -17.65
C ASN A 110 7.05 -4.63 -16.11
N GLY A 111 5.89 -4.63 -15.46
CA GLY A 111 5.77 -4.54 -14.00
C GLY A 111 5.99 -3.13 -13.45
N GLU A 112 5.87 -2.09 -14.28
CA GLU A 112 5.98 -0.69 -13.87
C GLU A 112 4.60 -0.10 -13.66
N LEU A 113 4.41 0.66 -12.58
CA LEU A 113 3.16 1.35 -12.29
C LEU A 113 3.05 2.62 -13.16
N VAL A 114 2.04 2.68 -14.02
CA VAL A 114 1.85 3.76 -15.00
C VAL A 114 0.45 4.37 -14.93
N LEU A 115 0.33 5.63 -15.39
CA LEU A 115 -0.97 6.27 -15.60
C LEU A 115 -1.76 5.51 -16.67
N LYS A 116 -3.00 5.16 -16.34
CA LYS A 116 -4.01 4.64 -17.25
C LYS A 116 -5.18 5.60 -17.36
N THR A 117 -5.98 5.40 -18.40
CA THR A 117 -7.26 6.09 -18.55
C THR A 117 -8.29 5.10 -19.05
N VAL A 118 -9.45 5.07 -18.41
CA VAL A 118 -10.62 4.34 -18.91
C VAL A 118 -11.78 5.32 -19.11
N ASN A 119 -12.49 5.15 -20.23
CA ASN A 119 -13.76 5.84 -20.44
C ASN A 119 -14.89 4.92 -19.95
N TYR A 120 -15.58 5.35 -18.91
CA TYR A 120 -16.69 4.62 -18.33
C TYR A 120 -17.99 5.40 -18.50
N ARG A 121 -19.03 4.76 -19.07
CA ARG A 121 -20.33 5.40 -19.26
C ARG A 121 -21.15 5.31 -17.97
N CYS A 122 -21.37 6.45 -17.30
CA CYS A 122 -22.20 6.51 -16.12
C CYS A 122 -23.68 6.31 -16.48
N LYS A 123 -24.34 5.33 -15.85
CA LYS A 123 -25.76 5.02 -16.10
C LYS A 123 -26.70 6.21 -15.87
N TRP A 124 -26.40 7.02 -14.86
CA TRP A 124 -27.26 8.08 -14.36
C TRP A 124 -26.66 9.49 -14.55
N GLY A 125 -25.49 9.58 -15.17
CA GLY A 125 -24.78 10.85 -15.37
C GLY A 125 -23.46 10.92 -14.62
N CYS A 126 -22.65 11.87 -15.05
CA CYS A 126 -21.32 12.15 -14.52
C CYS A 126 -21.31 13.61 -14.07
N GLN A 127 -20.83 13.86 -12.86
CA GLN A 127 -20.67 15.19 -12.31
C GLN A 127 -19.37 15.27 -11.50
N ASP A 128 -18.65 16.38 -11.64
CA ASP A 128 -17.46 16.71 -10.85
C ASP A 128 -16.38 15.60 -10.81
N GLY A 129 -16.22 14.86 -11.90
CA GLY A 129 -15.24 13.78 -12.01
C GLY A 129 -15.69 12.46 -11.40
N ALA A 130 -16.98 12.24 -11.17
CA ALA A 130 -17.52 10.97 -10.69
C ALA A 130 -18.91 10.65 -11.27
N CYS A 131 -19.25 9.37 -11.33
CA CYS A 131 -20.62 8.93 -11.62
C CYS A 131 -21.54 9.19 -10.41
N VAL A 132 -22.65 9.87 -10.66
CA VAL A 132 -23.66 10.17 -9.65
C VAL A 132 -24.81 9.17 -9.68
N LEU A 133 -25.53 9.06 -8.57
CA LEU A 133 -26.90 8.54 -8.55
C LEU A 133 -27.82 9.75 -8.49
N ILE A 134 -28.68 9.88 -9.49
CA ILE A 134 -29.85 10.76 -9.44
C ILE A 134 -31.05 9.96 -8.98
#